data_AF-K1SKG3-F1
#
_entry.id   AF-K1SKG3-F1
#
_cell.length_a   1.000
_cell.length_b   1.000
_cell.length_c   1.000
_cell.angle_alpha   90.00
_cell.angle_beta   90.00
_cell.angle_gamma   90.00
#
_symmetry.space_group_name_H-M   'P 1'
#
loop_
_entity.id
_entity.type
_entity.pdbx_description
1 polymer ?
#
loop_
_entity_poly.entity_id
_entity_poly.type
_entity_poly.pdbx_seq_one_letter_code
_entity_poly.pdbx_strand_id
1 'polypeptide(L)' 'MKKTTDTTNNDRLLAWLSTIPVGLFPEIREQIMRDCGISRYVLSYWLSGRTKIPYLAMQKIENIAGKRIFEY' A
#
# COMPACT_ATOMS: atom_id res chain seq x y z
N MET A 1 5.22 14.59 -25.78
CA MET A 1 4.20 14.57 -24.70
C MET A 1 4.89 14.28 -23.38
N LYS A 2 4.94 15.24 -22.44
CA LYS A 2 5.23 14.90 -21.05
C LYS A 2 3.98 14.22 -20.51
N LYS A 3 4.01 12.90 -20.30
CA LYS A 3 2.99 12.23 -19.49
C LYS A 3 3.15 12.79 -18.08
N THR A 4 2.25 13.65 -17.64
CA THR A 4 1.99 13.80 -16.21
C THR A 4 1.53 12.43 -15.73
N THR A 5 2.44 11.65 -15.17
CA THR A 5 2.11 10.40 -14.51
C THR A 5 1.34 10.77 -13.25
N ASP A 6 0.01 10.74 -13.34
CA ASP A 6 -0.84 10.80 -12.15
C ASP A 6 -0.38 9.69 -11.21
N THR A 7 0.02 10.07 -10.00
CA THR A 7 0.48 9.11 -9.00
C THR A 7 -0.72 8.23 -8.64
N THR A 8 -0.59 6.91 -8.75
CA THR A 8 -1.67 5.98 -8.40
C THR A 8 -1.64 5.66 -6.91
N ASN A 9 -2.74 5.15 -6.35
CA ASN A 9 -2.73 4.67 -4.95
C ASN A 9 -1.75 3.50 -4.74
N ASN A 10 -1.46 2.73 -5.78
CA ASN A 10 -0.42 1.71 -5.77
C ASN A 10 0.98 2.34 -5.58
N ASP A 11 1.27 3.43 -6.30
CA ASP A 11 2.52 4.18 -6.15
C ASP A 11 2.64 4.82 -4.77
N ARG A 12 1.53 5.37 -4.24
CA ARG A 12 1.50 5.95 -2.89
C ARG A 12 1.76 4.89 -1.80
N LEU A 13 1.19 3.70 -1.93
CA LEU A 13 1.47 2.57 -1.03
C LEU A 13 2.96 2.20 -1.07
N LEU A 14 3.53 2.05 -2.27
CA LEU A 14 4.94 1.72 -2.43
C LEU A 14 5.86 2.80 -1.84
N ALA A 15 5.54 4.07 -2.09
CA ALA A 15 6.28 5.21 -1.57
C ALA A 15 6.21 5.31 -0.04
N TRP A 16 5.08 4.99 0.58
CA TRP A 16 5.01 4.94 2.04
C TRP A 16 5.83 3.76 2.59
N LEU A 17 5.70 2.58 2.00
CA LEU A 17 6.44 1.39 2.41
C LEU A 17 7.96 1.57 2.34
N SER A 18 8.47 2.34 1.37
CA SER A 18 9.91 2.63 1.28
C SER A 18 10.44 3.56 2.37
N THR A 19 9.55 4.25 3.11
CA THR A 19 9.93 5.04 4.30
C THR A 19 10.09 4.19 5.56
N ILE A 20 9.63 2.94 5.55
CA ILE A 20 9.66 2.05 6.70
C ILE A 20 11.07 1.46 6.86
N PRO A 21 11.67 1.50 8.06
CA PRO A 21 12.94 0.82 8.32
C PRO A 21 12.90 -0.65 7.94
N VAL A 22 13.95 -1.15 7.29
CA VAL A 22 14.01 -2.53 6.74
C VAL A 22 13.70 -3.59 7.80
N GLY A 23 14.12 -3.39 9.05
CA GLY A 23 13.85 -4.31 10.16
C GLY A 23 12.36 -4.42 10.55
N LEU A 24 11.56 -3.38 10.31
CA LEU A 24 10.13 -3.34 10.62
C LEU A 24 9.26 -3.75 9.43
N PHE A 25 9.83 -3.76 8.22
CA PHE A 25 9.10 -4.05 7.00
C PHE A 25 8.40 -5.42 7.00
N PRO A 26 9.00 -6.53 7.48
CA PRO A 26 8.31 -7.81 7.57
C PRO A 26 7.06 -7.74 8.47
N GLU A 27 7.17 -7.09 9.64
CA GLU A 27 6.07 -6.96 10.58
C GLU A 27 4.90 -6.16 10.00
N ILE A 28 5.20 -5.01 9.37
CA ILE A 28 4.19 -4.17 8.74
C ILE A 28 3.50 -4.91 7.58
N ARG A 29 4.25 -5.66 6.76
CA ARG A 29 3.63 -6.45 5.68
C ARG A 29 2.68 -7.51 6.23
N GLU A 30 3.10 -8.23 7.26
CA GLU A 30 2.26 -9.22 7.91
C GLU A 30 1.03 -8.57 8.55
N GLN A 31 1.16 -7.39 9.15
CA GLN A 31 0.02 -6.63 9.67
C GLN A 31 -0.97 -6.21 8.58
N ILE A 32 -0.48 -5.65 7.46
CA ILE A 32 -1.34 -5.30 6.32
C ILE A 32 -2.10 -6.52 5.81
N MET A 33 -1.42 -7.67 5.66
CA MET A 33 -2.04 -8.91 5.19
C MET A 33 -3.11 -9.42 6.15
N ARG A 34 -2.83 -9.43 7.45
CA ARG A 34 -3.79 -9.84 8.49
C ARG A 34 -5.01 -8.91 8.51
N ASP A 35 -4.79 -7.61 8.61
CA ASP A 35 -5.86 -6.64 8.80
C ASP A 35 -6.74 -6.53 7.55
N CYS A 36 -6.15 -6.64 6.36
CA CYS A 36 -6.90 -6.63 5.10
C CYS A 36 -7.44 -8.01 4.70
N GLY A 37 -7.07 -9.09 5.39
CA GLY A 37 -7.48 -10.45 5.05
C GLY A 37 -7.00 -10.92 3.67
N ILE A 38 -5.77 -10.54 3.29
CA ILE A 38 -5.21 -10.83 1.96
C ILE A 38 -3.97 -11.71 2.02
N SER A 39 -3.69 -12.39 0.91
CA SER A 39 -2.43 -13.14 0.76
C SER A 39 -1.27 -12.22 0.35
N ARG A 40 -0.05 -12.74 0.50
CA ARG A 40 1.19 -12.09 0.01
C ARG A 40 1.14 -11.77 -1.48
N TYR A 41 0.46 -12.59 -2.28
CA TYR A 41 0.32 -12.37 -3.73
C TYR A 41 -0.52 -11.15 -4.04
N VAL A 42 -1.64 -10.96 -3.34
CA VAL A 42 -2.50 -9.78 -3.50
C VAL A 42 -1.73 -8.51 -3.16
N LEU A 43 -1.01 -8.50 -2.03
CA LEU A 43 -0.16 -7.37 -1.67
C LEU A 43 0.91 -7.13 -2.74
N SER A 44 1.56 -8.18 -3.25
CA SER A 44 2.54 -8.05 -4.34
C SER A 44 1.93 -7.46 -5.61
N TYR A 45 0.68 -7.81 -5.95
CA TYR A 45 -0.03 -7.25 -7.10
C TYR A 45 -0.40 -5.79 -6.89
N TRP A 46 -0.68 -5.36 -5.65
CA TRP A 46 -0.84 -3.95 -5.34
C TRP A 46 0.49 -3.21 -5.52
N LEU A 47 1.59 -3.72 -4.99
CA LEU A 47 2.90 -3.06 -5.10
C LEU A 47 3.43 -2.99 -6.54
N SER A 48 3.02 -3.92 -7.40
CA SER A 48 3.36 -3.90 -8.83
C SER A 48 2.33 -3.18 -9.70
N GLY A 49 1.29 -2.55 -9.11
CA GLY A 49 0.23 -1.86 -9.85
C GLY A 49 -0.67 -2.77 -10.73
N ARG A 50 -0.66 -4.09 -10.51
CA ARG A 50 -1.45 -5.05 -11.32
C ARG A 50 -2.93 -5.06 -10.96
N THR A 51 -3.25 -4.71 -9.71
CA THR A 51 -4.64 -4.63 -9.23
C THR A 51 -4.82 -3.38 -8.39
N LYS A 52 -6.04 -2.84 -8.40
CA LYS A 52 -6.39 -1.67 -7.58
C LYS A 52 -6.54 -2.07 -6.12
N ILE A 53 -6.19 -1.15 -5.22
CA ILE A 53 -6.39 -1.30 -3.78
C ILE A 53 -7.86 -0.96 -3.46
N PRO A 54 -8.65 -1.86 -2.86
CA PRO A 54 -10.02 -1.57 -2.46
C PRO A 54 -10.10 -0.46 -1.39
N TYR A 55 -11.19 0.31 -1.39
CA TYR A 55 -11.42 1.40 -0.44
C TYR A 55 -11.21 0.99 1.04
N LEU A 56 -11.81 -0.13 1.46
CA LEU A 56 -11.70 -0.61 2.84
C LEU A 56 -10.26 -1.01 3.21
N ALA A 57 -9.48 -1.50 2.26
CA ALA A 57 -8.07 -1.83 2.48
C ALA A 57 -7.23 -0.55 2.61
N MET A 58 -7.52 0.49 1.83
CA MET A 58 -6.86 1.79 1.95
C MET A 58 -7.06 2.38 3.35
N GLN A 59 -8.27 2.35 3.89
CA GLN A 59 -8.55 2.83 5.25
C GLN A 59 -7.78 2.03 6.31
N LYS A 60 -7.73 0.70 6.20
CA LYS A 60 -6.96 -0.16 7.13
C LYS A 60 -5.47 0.16 7.07
N ILE A 61 -4.91 0.36 5.88
CA ILE A 61 -3.51 0.72 5.72
C ILE A 61 -3.22 2.11 6.30
N GLU A 62 -4.09 3.10 6.12
CA GLU A 62 -3.93 4.42 6.73
C GLU A 62 -3.98 4.37 8.26
N ASN A 63 -4.81 3.49 8.84
CA ASN A 63 -4.81 3.25 10.28
C ASN A 63 -3.49 2.65 10.77
N ILE A 64 -2.91 1.69 10.04
CA ILE A 64 -1.57 1.14 10.35
C ILE A 64 -0.50 2.23 10.22
N ALA A 65 -0.60 3.06 9.18
CA ALA A 65 0.37 4.12 8.91
C ALA A 65 0.29 5.31 9.88
N GLY A 66 -0.84 5.46 10.58
CA GLY A 66 -1.12 6.62 11.45
C GLY A 66 -1.27 7.94 10.69
N LYS A 67 -1.44 7.90 9.36
CA LYS A 67 -1.56 9.09 8.50
C LYS A 67 -2.29 8.75 7.21
N ARG A 68 -2.84 9.79 6.58
CA ARG A 68 -3.43 9.69 5.23
C ARG A 68 -2.34 9.46 4.18
N ILE A 69 -2.57 8.50 3.29
CA ILE A 69 -1.68 8.10 2.19
C ILE A 69 -2.42 8.14 0.86
N PHE A 70 -3.72 7.87 0.82
CA PHE A 70 -4.45 7.63 -0.42
C PHE A 70 -5.38 8.77 -0.84
N GLU A 71 -5.74 8.76 -2.12
CA GLU A 71 -6.80 9.57 -2.70
C GLU A 71 -8.05 8.72 -2.93
N TYR A 72 -9.23 9.31 -2.73
CA TYR A 72 -10.54 8.67 -2.72
C TYR A 72 -11.46 9.26 -3.79
#